data_AF-A0A3A0VEL0-F1
#
_entry.id   AF-A0A3A0VEL0-F1
#
_cell.length_a   1.000
_cell.length_b   1.000
_cell.length_c   1.000
_cell.angle_alpha   90.00
_cell.angle_beta   90.00
_cell.angle_gamma   90.00
#
_symmetry.space_group_name_H-M   'P 1'
#
loop_
_entity.id
_entity.type
_entity.pdbx_description
1 polymer ?
#
loop_
_entity_poly.entity_id
_entity_poly.type
_entity_poly.pdbx_seq_one_letter_code
_entity_poly.pdbx_strand_id
1 'polypeptide(L)'
;PSTIGRYAMIPQGAVAGFLDAIGGGGWGPVNTPLLLAQKKLEPRYAIGTVSASEFFVTISASISFIIFLGWSQINWGLVIALSIGGLIAAPFAAWLVKILPMNILAVCVGGMIIFTNSSSLISVFQLNATTSIVIKIAVILLWIGLIIFALYQNKKLPIDFSKKKVNVNANEID
;
A
#
# COMPACT_ATOMS: atom_id res chain seq x y z
N PRO A 1 24.97 -16.61 3.33
CA PRO A 1 24.89 -15.90 2.03
C PRO A 1 23.51 -15.24 1.85
N SER A 2 23.31 -13.94 1.66
CA SER A 2 24.21 -12.80 1.42
C SER A 2 23.78 -11.66 2.34
N THR A 3 24.71 -11.08 3.09
CA THR A 3 24.51 -9.75 3.70
C THR A 3 24.32 -8.79 2.53
N ILE A 4 23.10 -8.30 2.29
CA ILE A 4 22.88 -7.27 1.27
C ILE A 4 23.79 -6.11 1.66
N GLY A 5 24.80 -5.84 0.84
CA GLY A 5 25.75 -4.79 1.12
C GLY A 5 25.00 -3.46 1.24
N ARG A 6 25.44 -2.59 2.15
CA ARG A 6 24.88 -1.24 2.33
C ARG A 6 24.71 -0.48 1.00
N TYR A 7 25.56 -0.76 0.02
CA TYR A 7 25.52 -0.22 -1.34
C TYR A 7 24.35 -0.72 -2.20
N ALA A 8 23.84 -1.92 -1.97
CA ALA A 8 22.69 -2.45 -2.70
C ALA A 8 21.34 -1.86 -2.21
N MET A 9 21.31 -1.30 -0.99
CA MET A 9 20.12 -0.63 -0.45
C MET A 9 19.89 0.75 -1.07
N ILE A 10 20.94 1.39 -1.60
CA ILE A 10 20.87 2.72 -2.22
C ILE A 10 20.00 2.70 -3.50
N PRO A 11 20.29 1.88 -4.52
CA PRO A 11 19.47 1.85 -5.74
C PRO A 11 18.05 1.34 -5.46
N GLN A 12 17.89 0.44 -4.50
CA GLN A 12 16.56 -0.02 -4.09
C GLN A 12 15.76 1.10 -3.42
N GLY A 13 16.36 1.86 -2.50
CA GLY A 13 15.71 3.00 -1.87
C GLY A 13 15.28 4.05 -2.90
N ALA A 14 16.09 4.26 -3.95
CA ALA A 14 15.72 5.11 -5.06
C ALA A 14 14.51 4.58 -5.85
N VAL A 15 14.50 3.28 -6.20
CA VAL A 15 13.35 2.65 -6.88
C VAL A 15 12.10 2.68 -6.02
N ALA A 16 12.21 2.32 -4.74
CA ALA A 16 11.11 2.33 -3.79
C ALA A 16 10.54 3.75 -3.62
N GLY A 17 11.41 4.75 -3.43
CA GLY A 17 11.00 6.15 -3.30
C GLY A 17 10.40 6.73 -4.58
N PHE A 18 10.89 6.33 -5.76
CA PHE A 18 10.30 6.72 -7.04
C PHE A 18 8.89 6.14 -7.24
N LEU A 19 8.72 4.85 -6.95
CA LEU A 19 7.40 4.21 -7.00
C LEU A 19 6.43 4.83 -6.00
N ASP A 20 6.94 5.22 -4.83
CA ASP A 20 6.17 5.92 -3.82
C ASP A 20 5.76 7.33 -4.26
N ALA A 21 6.64 8.09 -4.92
CA ALA A 21 6.31 9.42 -5.43
C ALA A 21 5.26 9.41 -6.56
N ILE A 22 5.22 8.36 -7.38
CA ILE A 22 4.23 8.21 -8.47
C ILE A 22 2.88 7.71 -7.94
N GLY A 23 2.89 6.72 -7.05
CA GLY A 23 1.71 5.96 -6.67
C GLY A 23 1.29 6.04 -5.20
N GLY A 24 2.10 6.64 -4.32
CA GLY A 24 1.82 6.86 -2.89
C GLY A 24 1.83 5.62 -1.98
N GLY A 25 2.32 4.47 -2.45
CA GLY A 25 2.34 3.23 -1.66
C GLY A 25 3.41 2.22 -2.09
N GLY A 26 4.45 2.68 -2.80
CA GLY A 26 5.50 1.84 -3.34
C GLY A 26 6.53 1.41 -2.29
N TRP A 27 6.68 2.19 -1.21
CA TRP A 27 7.74 2.00 -0.23
C TRP A 27 7.64 0.68 0.54
N GLY A 28 6.46 0.39 1.11
CA GLY A 28 6.21 -0.78 1.96
C GLY A 28 6.42 -2.12 1.25
N PRO A 29 5.75 -2.39 0.11
CA PRO A 29 5.87 -3.66 -0.62
C PRO A 29 7.27 -3.94 -1.18
N VAL A 30 8.06 -2.91 -1.45
CA VAL A 30 9.43 -3.06 -1.99
C VAL A 30 10.45 -3.29 -0.86
N ASN A 31 10.34 -2.58 0.26
CA ASN A 31 11.36 -2.63 1.32
C ASN A 31 11.08 -3.71 2.38
N THR A 32 9.81 -3.98 2.70
CA THR A 32 9.44 -4.92 3.77
C THR A 32 9.90 -6.36 3.48
N PRO A 33 9.63 -6.96 2.30
CA PRO A 33 10.10 -8.31 2.00
C PRO A 33 11.63 -8.40 1.99
N LEU A 34 12.31 -7.33 1.57
CA LEU A 34 13.76 -7.32 1.56
C LEU A 34 14.35 -7.32 2.97
N LEU A 35 13.83 -6.49 3.88
CA LEU A 35 14.29 -6.48 5.27
C LEU A 35 13.92 -7.78 5.98
N LEU A 36 12.76 -8.37 5.70
CA LEU A 36 12.36 -9.68 6.24
C LEU A 36 13.18 -10.85 5.68
N ALA A 37 13.68 -10.75 4.45
CA ALA A 37 14.59 -11.74 3.88
C ALA A 37 15.96 -11.75 4.59
N GLN A 38 16.28 -10.71 5.37
CA GLN A 38 17.50 -10.67 6.19
C GLN A 38 17.33 -11.52 7.45
N LYS A 39 18.03 -12.65 7.51
CA LYS A 39 17.94 -13.65 8.61
C LYS A 39 18.20 -13.13 10.03
N LYS A 40 18.65 -11.89 10.22
CA LYS A 40 19.08 -11.34 11.52
C LYS A 40 18.13 -10.27 12.08
N LEU A 41 17.08 -9.89 11.37
CA LEU A 41 16.22 -8.79 11.77
C LEU A 41 14.87 -9.32 12.23
N GLU A 42 14.46 -9.02 13.47
CA GLU A 42 13.12 -9.41 13.91
C GLU A 42 12.04 -8.63 13.12
N PRO A 43 10.89 -9.25 12.79
CA PRO A 43 9.87 -8.62 11.97
C PRO A 43 9.39 -7.25 12.48
N ARG A 44 9.28 -7.08 13.79
CA ARG A 44 8.89 -5.79 14.39
C ARG A 44 9.88 -4.66 14.12
N TYR A 45 11.18 -4.97 14.07
CA TYR A 45 12.22 -4.00 13.74
C TYR A 45 12.23 -3.69 12.24
N ALA A 46 11.94 -4.67 11.38
CA ALA A 46 11.80 -4.46 9.94
C ALA A 46 10.68 -3.45 9.66
N ILE A 47 9.50 -3.74 10.21
CA ILE A 47 8.30 -2.92 9.99
C ILE A 47 8.50 -1.51 10.56
N GLY A 48 9.04 -1.40 11.78
CA GLY A 48 9.36 -0.10 12.39
C GLY A 48 10.35 0.72 11.57
N THR A 49 11.38 0.08 11.01
CA THR A 49 12.39 0.75 10.18
C THR A 49 11.81 1.21 8.84
N VAL A 50 10.98 0.37 8.19
CA VAL A 50 10.31 0.74 6.93
C VAL A 50 9.41 1.95 7.15
N SER A 51 8.57 1.91 8.19
CA SER A 51 7.65 3.00 8.51
C SER A 51 8.36 4.30 8.88
N ALA A 52 9.42 4.22 9.70
CA ALA A 52 10.23 5.40 10.02
C ALA A 52 10.89 6.00 8.77
N SER A 53 11.36 5.15 7.85
CA SER A 53 11.98 5.61 6.60
C SER A 53 10.96 6.22 5.63
N GLU A 54 9.74 5.67 5.59
CA GLU A 54 8.64 6.17 4.76
C GLU A 54 8.29 7.63 5.07
N PHE A 55 8.35 8.01 6.36
CA PHE A 55 8.17 9.39 6.78
C PHE A 55 9.21 10.35 6.17
N PHE A 56 10.49 9.97 6.16
CA PHE A 56 11.53 10.81 5.55
C PHE A 56 11.40 10.88 4.03
N VAL A 57 11.01 9.77 3.39
CA VAL A 57 10.81 9.70 1.94
C VAL A 57 9.63 10.57 1.51
N THR A 58 8.51 10.49 2.22
CA THR A 58 7.32 11.31 1.95
C THR A 58 7.56 12.80 2.20
N ILE A 59 8.35 13.17 3.22
CA ILE A 59 8.83 14.56 3.40
C ILE A 59 9.68 14.99 2.21
N SER A 60 10.65 14.17 1.80
CA SER A 60 11.52 14.48 0.67
C SER A 60 10.72 14.64 -0.63
N ALA A 61 9.72 13.78 -0.86
CA ALA A 61 8.82 13.85 -2.01
C ALA A 61 7.98 15.14 -1.97
N SER A 62 7.44 15.49 -0.80
CA SER A 62 6.68 16.73 -0.59
C SER A 62 7.53 17.98 -0.87
N ILE A 63 8.76 18.02 -0.36
CA ILE A 63 9.71 19.11 -0.64
C ILE A 63 10.04 19.15 -2.13
N SER A 64 10.25 18.00 -2.76
CA SER A 64 10.54 17.92 -4.19
C SER A 64 9.38 18.48 -5.02
N PHE A 65 8.13 18.13 -4.71
CA PHE A 65 6.97 18.73 -5.37
C PHE A 65 6.94 20.25 -5.23
N ILE A 66 7.24 20.79 -4.04
CA ILE A 66 7.30 22.25 -3.82
C ILE A 66 8.41 22.90 -4.65
N ILE A 67 9.60 22.29 -4.73
CA ILE A 67 10.73 22.82 -5.50
C ILE A 67 10.48 22.75 -7.01
N PHE A 68 9.94 21.63 -7.50
CA PHE A 68 9.81 21.36 -8.94
C PHE A 68 8.51 21.91 -9.57
N LEU A 69 7.38 21.89 -8.85
CA LEU A 69 6.12 22.48 -9.35
C LEU A 69 5.97 23.97 -8.98
N GLY A 70 6.56 24.39 -7.85
CA GLY A 70 6.41 25.74 -7.30
C GLY A 70 5.11 25.91 -6.49
N TRP A 71 5.12 26.87 -5.55
CA TRP A 71 4.03 27.11 -4.61
C TRP A 71 2.70 27.51 -5.26
N SER A 72 2.74 28.14 -6.44
CA SER A 72 1.57 28.67 -7.14
C SER A 72 0.84 27.63 -8.00
N GLN A 73 1.50 26.55 -8.39
CA GLN A 73 0.91 25.46 -9.18
C GLN A 73 0.24 24.41 -8.29
N ILE A 74 0.54 24.43 -6.99
CA ILE A 74 -0.04 23.51 -6.02
C ILE A 74 -1.40 24.05 -5.57
N ASN A 75 -2.45 23.28 -5.81
CA ASN A 75 -3.76 23.57 -5.25
C ASN A 75 -3.78 23.18 -3.76
N TRP A 76 -3.48 24.14 -2.89
CA TRP A 76 -3.47 23.95 -1.44
C TRP A 76 -4.81 23.48 -0.87
N GLY A 77 -5.93 23.83 -1.51
CA GLY A 77 -7.24 23.32 -1.14
C GLY A 77 -7.33 21.81 -1.31
N LEU A 78 -6.85 21.27 -2.43
CA LEU A 78 -6.79 19.82 -2.66
C LEU A 78 -5.82 19.13 -1.70
N VAL A 79 -4.65 19.73 -1.44
CA VAL A 79 -3.66 19.16 -0.51
C VAL A 79 -4.26 19.01 0.88
N ILE A 80 -4.90 20.05 1.41
CA ILE A 80 -5.52 20.04 2.73
C ILE A 80 -6.71 19.06 2.76
N ALA A 81 -7.57 19.09 1.73
CA ALA A 81 -8.72 18.19 1.65
C ALA A 81 -8.30 16.71 1.61
N LEU A 82 -7.28 16.37 0.82
CA LEU A 82 -6.73 15.02 0.74
C LEU A 82 -6.02 14.60 2.04
N SER A 83 -5.29 15.51 2.68
CA SER A 83 -4.60 15.24 3.96
C SER A 83 -5.59 14.94 5.09
N ILE A 84 -6.64 15.76 5.22
CA ILE A 84 -7.69 15.56 6.22
C ILE A 84 -8.50 14.30 5.90
N GLY A 85 -8.86 14.10 4.64
CA GLY A 85 -9.56 12.90 4.19
C GLY A 85 -8.76 11.62 4.50
N GLY A 86 -7.46 11.62 4.24
CA GLY A 86 -6.55 10.52 4.56
C GLY A 86 -6.44 10.25 6.06
N LEU A 87 -6.32 11.31 6.88
CA LEU A 87 -6.25 11.19 8.34
C LEU A 87 -7.52 10.57 8.94
N ILE A 88 -8.69 10.95 8.42
CA ILE A 88 -9.98 10.38 8.85
C ILE A 88 -10.17 8.96 8.31
N ALA A 89 -9.71 8.68 7.09
CA ALA A 89 -9.81 7.35 6.47
C ALA A 89 -8.86 6.32 7.10
N ALA A 90 -7.70 6.74 7.63
CA ALA A 90 -6.69 5.86 8.21
C ALA A 90 -7.22 4.90 9.31
N PRO A 91 -7.96 5.35 10.35
CA PRO A 91 -8.51 4.44 11.36
C PRO A 91 -9.53 3.46 10.78
N PHE A 92 -10.33 3.89 9.79
CA PHE A 92 -11.26 3.00 9.10
C PHE A 92 -10.52 1.93 8.29
N ALA A 93 -9.46 2.31 7.57
CA ALA A 93 -8.60 1.38 6.85
C ALA A 93 -7.93 0.38 7.81
N ALA A 94 -7.40 0.84 8.95
CA ALA A 94 -6.81 -0.02 9.97
C ALA A 94 -7.83 -1.03 10.54
N TRP A 95 -9.06 -0.58 10.78
CA TRP A 95 -10.16 -1.46 11.20
C TRP A 95 -10.53 -2.48 10.12
N LEU A 96 -10.58 -2.06 8.85
CA LEU A 96 -10.90 -2.93 7.73
C LEU A 96 -9.85 -4.04 7.52
N VAL A 97 -8.57 -3.69 7.60
CA VAL A 97 -7.44 -4.63 7.50
C VAL A 97 -7.46 -5.67 8.62
N LYS A 98 -8.03 -5.33 9.79
CA LYS A 98 -8.20 -6.27 10.91
C LYS A 98 -9.25 -7.34 10.64
N ILE A 99 -10.25 -7.05 9.80
CA ILE A 99 -11.40 -7.92 9.55
C ILE A 99 -11.22 -8.75 8.27
N LEU A 100 -10.69 -8.14 7.21
CA LEU A 100 -10.56 -8.78 5.90
C LEU A 100 -9.18 -9.41 5.73
N PRO A 101 -9.09 -10.63 5.15
CA PRO A 101 -7.80 -11.22 4.83
C PRO A 101 -7.10 -10.41 3.72
N MET A 102 -5.78 -10.31 3.84
CA MET A 102 -4.94 -9.42 3.02
C MET A 102 -5.11 -9.62 1.51
N ASN A 103 -5.35 -10.85 1.08
CA ASN A 103 -5.54 -11.20 -0.33
C ASN A 103 -6.86 -10.67 -0.92
N ILE A 104 -7.96 -10.66 -0.14
CA ILE A 104 -9.21 -10.03 -0.59
C ILE A 104 -9.02 -8.52 -0.68
N LEU A 105 -8.39 -7.93 0.33
CA LEU A 105 -8.13 -6.49 0.34
C LEU A 105 -7.26 -6.06 -0.85
N ALA A 106 -6.23 -6.84 -1.19
CA ALA A 106 -5.38 -6.60 -2.34
C ALA A 106 -6.15 -6.62 -3.67
N VAL A 107 -7.08 -7.57 -3.86
CA VAL A 107 -7.92 -7.65 -5.07
C VAL A 107 -8.91 -6.49 -5.14
N CYS A 108 -9.49 -6.09 -4.01
CA CYS A 108 -10.37 -4.93 -3.93
C CYS A 108 -9.63 -3.64 -4.30
N VAL A 109 -8.54 -3.33 -3.60
CA VAL A 109 -7.80 -2.08 -3.83
C VAL A 109 -7.17 -2.09 -5.23
N GLY A 110 -6.55 -3.20 -5.64
CA GLY A 110 -5.94 -3.34 -6.96
C GLY A 110 -6.92 -3.14 -8.10
N GLY A 111 -8.11 -3.75 -8.04
CA GLY A 111 -9.12 -3.56 -9.08
C GLY A 111 -9.70 -2.14 -9.10
N MET A 112 -9.82 -1.47 -7.95
CA MET A 112 -10.22 -0.07 -7.88
C MET A 112 -9.20 0.85 -8.57
N ILE A 113 -7.90 0.60 -8.35
CA ILE A 113 -6.80 1.32 -9.01
C ILE A 113 -6.83 1.08 -10.51
N ILE A 114 -6.96 -0.19 -10.96
CA ILE A 114 -7.01 -0.54 -12.38
C ILE A 114 -8.21 0.16 -13.05
N PHE A 115 -9.39 0.10 -12.43
CA PHE A 115 -10.58 0.75 -12.96
C PHE A 115 -10.39 2.26 -13.09
N THR A 116 -9.92 2.93 -12.03
CA THR A 116 -9.71 4.39 -12.02
C THR A 116 -8.70 4.82 -13.08
N ASN A 117 -7.56 4.12 -13.18
CA ASN A 117 -6.54 4.41 -14.19
C ASN A 117 -7.02 4.09 -15.61
N SER A 118 -7.75 2.99 -15.81
CA SER A 118 -8.32 2.66 -17.13
C SER A 118 -9.29 3.75 -17.60
N SER A 119 -10.10 4.31 -16.70
CA SER A 119 -11.02 5.40 -17.02
C SER A 119 -10.28 6.68 -17.41
N SER A 120 -9.14 6.97 -16.78
CA SER A 120 -8.27 8.09 -17.14
C SER A 120 -7.59 7.88 -18.49
N LEU A 121 -7.09 6.68 -18.77
CA LEU A 121 -6.47 6.38 -20.07
C LEU A 121 -7.48 6.48 -21.22
N ILE A 122 -8.69 5.96 -21.04
CA ILE A 122 -9.73 6.00 -22.08
C ILE A 122 -10.12 7.45 -22.44
N SER A 123 -10.10 8.39 -21.49
CA SER A 123 -10.39 9.79 -21.78
C SER A 123 -9.29 10.47 -22.60
N VAL A 124 -8.03 10.06 -22.43
CA VAL A 124 -6.89 10.56 -23.22
C VAL A 124 -6.94 10.05 -24.65
N PHE A 125 -7.29 8.77 -24.87
CA PHE A 125 -7.33 8.17 -26.21
C PHE A 125 -8.58 8.54 -27.04
N GLN A 126 -9.50 9.33 -26.49
CA GLN A 126 -10.69 9.86 -27.20
C GLN A 126 -11.48 8.78 -27.95
N LEU A 127 -11.65 7.62 -27.32
CA LEU A 127 -12.40 6.50 -27.89
C LEU A 127 -13.90 6.82 -28.00
N ASN A 128 -14.57 6.22 -28.99
CA ASN A 128 -16.02 6.28 -29.12
C ASN A 128 -16.73 5.87 -27.83
N ALA A 129 -17.85 6.54 -27.51
CA ALA A 129 -18.60 6.34 -26.26
C ALA A 129 -18.96 4.87 -26.01
N THR A 130 -19.40 4.15 -27.06
CA THR A 130 -19.75 2.73 -26.99
C THR A 130 -18.56 1.88 -26.58
N THR A 131 -17.40 2.08 -27.20
CA THR A 131 -16.17 1.32 -26.92
C THR A 131 -15.66 1.59 -25.50
N SER A 132 -15.72 2.85 -25.06
CA SER A 132 -15.37 3.25 -23.68
C SER A 132 -16.23 2.53 -22.64
N ILE A 133 -17.55 2.50 -22.86
CA ILE A 133 -18.49 1.81 -21.96
C ILE A 133 -18.24 0.30 -21.96
N VAL A 134 -18.05 -0.32 -23.12
CA VAL A 134 -17.78 -1.76 -23.23
C VAL A 134 -16.52 -2.14 -22.46
N ILE A 135 -15.43 -1.38 -22.59
CA ILE A 135 -14.18 -1.63 -21.86
C ILE A 135 -14.41 -1.49 -20.35
N LYS A 136 -15.09 -0.42 -19.90
CA LYS A 136 -15.38 -0.22 -18.47
C LYS A 136 -16.21 -1.36 -17.88
N ILE A 137 -17.24 -1.81 -18.59
CA ILE A 137 -18.07 -2.95 -18.16
C ILE A 137 -17.23 -4.23 -18.10
N ALA A 138 -16.39 -4.49 -19.10
CA ALA A 138 -15.52 -5.66 -19.12
C ALA A 138 -14.54 -5.67 -17.93
N VAL A 139 -13.93 -4.52 -17.60
CA VAL A 139 -13.05 -4.37 -16.43
C VAL A 139 -13.81 -4.64 -15.13
N ILE A 140 -15.03 -4.10 -14.97
CA ILE A 140 -15.86 -4.32 -13.78
C ILE A 140 -16.23 -5.81 -13.65
N LEU A 141 -16.66 -6.46 -14.73
CA LEU A 141 -17.02 -7.88 -14.69
C LEU A 141 -15.83 -8.76 -14.31
N LEU A 142 -14.67 -8.49 -14.88
CA LEU A 142 -13.43 -9.18 -14.53
C LEU A 142 -13.08 -8.95 -13.05
N TRP A 143 -13.19 -7.72 -12.57
CA TRP A 143 -12.91 -7.37 -11.17
C TRP A 143 -13.86 -8.10 -10.20
N ILE A 144 -15.16 -8.12 -10.48
CA ILE A 144 -16.15 -8.88 -9.69
C ILE A 144 -15.82 -10.37 -9.68
N GLY A 145 -15.47 -10.94 -10.84
CA GLY A 145 -15.05 -12.34 -10.95
C GLY A 145 -13.84 -12.65 -10.06
N LEU A 146 -12.83 -11.77 -10.05
CA LEU A 146 -11.66 -11.90 -9.18
C LEU A 146 -11.99 -11.79 -7.70
N ILE A 147 -12.92 -10.90 -7.32
CA ILE A 147 -13.39 -10.78 -5.93
C ILE A 147 -14.09 -12.08 -5.50
N ILE A 148 -15.00 -12.61 -6.32
CA ILE A 148 -15.70 -13.87 -6.02
C ILE A 148 -14.71 -15.03 -5.91
N PHE A 149 -13.74 -15.10 -6.82
CA PHE A 149 -12.68 -16.11 -6.79
C PHE A 149 -11.83 -16.00 -5.51
N ALA A 150 -11.42 -14.78 -5.14
CA ALA A 150 -10.66 -14.53 -3.91
C ALA A 150 -11.48 -14.89 -2.66
N LEU A 151 -12.79 -14.58 -2.64
CA LEU A 151 -13.68 -14.97 -1.54
C LEU A 151 -13.83 -16.50 -1.46
N TYR A 152 -13.97 -17.18 -2.59
CA TYR A 152 -14.09 -18.64 -2.65
C TYR A 152 -12.83 -19.33 -2.14
N GLN A 153 -11.65 -18.83 -2.52
CA GLN A 153 -10.36 -19.37 -2.10
C GLN A 153 -10.13 -19.20 -0.59
N ASN A 154 -10.71 -18.16 0.02
CA ASN A 154 -10.52 -17.80 1.44
C ASN A 154 -11.65 -18.26 2.36
N LYS A 155 -12.42 -19.30 2.01
CA LYS A 155 -13.53 -19.87 2.81
C LYS A 155 -13.18 -20.39 4.23
N LYS A 156 -12.05 -20.01 4.81
CA LYS A 156 -11.82 -19.99 6.26
C LYS A 156 -11.75 -18.53 6.72
N LEU A 157 -12.88 -17.95 7.12
CA LEU A 157 -12.88 -16.72 7.92
C LEU A 157 -12.27 -17.04 9.29
N PRO A 158 -11.08 -16.55 9.66
CA PRO A 158 -10.56 -16.73 11.00
C PRO A 158 -11.14 -15.61 11.86
N ILE A 159 -12.44 -15.70 12.18
CA ILE A 159 -12.93 -15.09 13.41
C ILE A 159 -12.49 -16.05 14.52
N ASP A 160 -11.19 -16.08 14.83
CA ASP A 160 -10.70 -16.70 16.05
C ASP A 160 -9.95 -15.63 16.85
N PHE A 161 -10.67 -15.01 17.77
CA PHE A 161 -10.12 -14.17 18.82
C PHE A 161 -9.47 -15.05 19.89
N SER A 162 -8.56 -15.95 19.50
CA SER A 162 -7.84 -16.77 20.47
C SER A 162 -6.83 -15.88 21.19
N LYS A 163 -7.25 -15.40 22.37
CA LYS A 163 -6.42 -14.79 23.41
C LYS A 163 -5.18 -15.64 23.62
N LYS A 164 -4.06 -15.29 23.00
CA LYS A 164 -2.76 -15.72 23.51
C LYS A 164 -2.47 -14.89 24.76
N LYS A 165 -2.97 -15.36 25.91
CA LYS A 165 -2.43 -15.00 27.21
C LYS A 165 -0.93 -15.23 27.12
N VAL A 166 -0.15 -14.16 27.07
CA VAL A 166 1.26 -14.23 27.38
C VAL A 166 1.29 -14.50 28.89
N ASN A 167 1.47 -15.76 29.26
CA ASN A 167 1.88 -16.12 30.61
C ASN A 167 3.28 -15.54 30.80
N VAL A 168 3.34 -14.27 31.22
CA VAL A 168 4.46 -13.78 32.02
C VAL A 168 4.10 -14.17 33.44
N ASN A 169 4.62 -15.29 33.90
CA ASN A 169 4.83 -15.51 35.32
C ASN A 169 5.87 -16.60 35.53
N ALA A 170 6.82 -16.25 36.39
CA ALA A 170 7.55 -17.11 37.29
C ALA A 170 8.30 -18.28 36.63
N ASN A 171 9.60 -18.06 36.44
CA ASN A 171 10.64 -18.74 37.23
C ASN A 171 11.81 -17.72 37.29
N GLU A 172 12.26 -17.09 38.38
CA GLU A 172 12.39 -17.55 39.77
C GLU A 172 12.50 -19.06 39.86
N ILE A 173 13.73 -19.56 39.76
CA ILE A 173 14.37 -20.34 40.81
C ILE A 173 15.78 -20.72 40.30
N ASP A 174 16.75 -20.39 41.16
CA ASP A 174 18.16 -20.79 41.24
C ASP A 174 19.22 -20.06 40.38
#